data_AF-A0A6B9YFT0-F1
#
_entry.id   AF-A0A6B9YFT0-F1
#
_cell.length_a   1.000
_cell.length_b   1.000
_cell.length_c   1.000
_cell.angle_alpha   90.00
_cell.angle_beta   90.00
_cell.angle_gamma   90.00
#
_symmetry.space_group_name_H-M   'P 1'
#
loop_
_entity.id
_entity.type
_entity.pdbx_description
1 polymer ?
#
loop_
_entity_poly.entity_id
_entity_poly.type
_entity_poly.pdbx_seq_one_letter_code
_entity_poly.pdbx_strand_id
1 'polypeptide(L)'
;MGLYMNQSGNPGVYKNQGELHEPNQTYLRRDYLSELMEEQKMANESILHSLKQIKVQHEQQNQAHLQRWKGLDSDIQELKEQRKSNEAFQQQTVEELQHMEQQFEELLKRADTGHGNSQKVLQQLAELAQNHQGLSEQLDTYASAKHQMVEQLKEVAREQQKMAQKISEQDQKQKDVVDRLENQEALTEKALMQLDHFRSILYERASYLAEKVENGYNHTASYFYKLLTGDDKPLTLWTITDSKEEKRNSSDEATREK
;
A
#
# COMPACT_ATOMS: atom_id res chain seq x y z
N MET A 1 4.03 49.20 24.75
CA MET A 1 3.19 50.37 24.42
C MET A 1 2.76 51.04 25.72
N GLY A 2 3.03 52.34 25.89
CA GLY A 2 2.63 53.07 27.09
C GLY A 2 1.18 53.51 27.01
N LEU A 3 0.36 53.11 27.99
CA LEU A 3 -1.03 53.58 28.12
C LEU A 3 -1.05 55.04 28.56
N TYR A 4 -1.58 55.92 27.71
CA TYR A 4 -1.80 57.33 28.04
C TYR A 4 -3.14 57.46 28.78
N MET A 5 -3.11 57.73 30.08
CA MET A 5 -4.33 57.95 30.88
C MET A 5 -4.56 59.44 31.11
N ASN A 6 -5.64 59.97 30.56
CA ASN A 6 -6.08 61.34 30.80
C ASN A 6 -6.80 61.41 32.16
N GLN A 7 -6.19 62.08 33.14
CA GLN A 7 -6.66 62.14 34.53
C GLN A 7 -7.88 63.05 34.74
N SER A 8 -8.28 63.82 33.73
CA SER A 8 -9.33 64.84 33.86
C SER A 8 -10.75 64.36 33.52
N GLY A 9 -10.90 63.19 32.89
CA GLY A 9 -12.19 62.75 32.34
C GLY A 9 -12.89 61.59 33.06
N ASN A 10 -12.20 60.81 33.91
CA ASN A 10 -12.73 59.56 34.44
C ASN A 10 -12.42 59.38 35.94
N PRO A 11 -13.24 59.96 36.85
CA PRO A 11 -13.02 59.89 38.30
C PRO A 11 -13.25 58.49 38.93
N GLY A 12 -13.68 57.49 38.15
CA GLY A 12 -13.94 56.13 38.62
C GLY A 12 -12.81 55.11 38.38
N VAL A 13 -11.70 55.50 37.76
CA VAL A 13 -10.61 54.56 37.42
C VAL A 13 -9.56 54.55 38.54
N TYR A 14 -9.60 53.52 39.37
CA TYR A 14 -8.61 53.31 40.43
C TYR A 14 -7.27 52.84 39.84
N LYS A 15 -6.22 53.67 39.97
CA LYS A 15 -4.83 53.27 39.68
C LYS A 15 -4.26 52.58 40.92
N ASN A 16 -4.03 51.27 40.83
CA ASN A 16 -3.37 50.54 41.89
C ASN A 16 -1.88 50.97 41.94
N GLN A 17 -1.39 51.42 43.10
CA GLN A 17 -0.02 51.94 43.28
C GLN A 17 1.01 50.86 43.60
N GLY A 18 0.62 49.58 43.59
CA GLY A 18 1.55 48.47 43.81
C GLY A 18 2.56 48.35 42.68
N GLU A 19 3.80 47.95 43.01
CA GLU A 19 4.74 47.47 42.01
C GLU A 19 4.11 46.29 41.26
N LEU A 20 4.08 46.38 39.93
CA LEU A 20 3.63 45.30 39.07
C LEU A 20 4.58 44.12 39.25
N HIS A 21 4.20 43.18 40.12
CA HIS A 21 4.95 41.95 40.32
C HIS A 21 4.72 41.05 39.12
N GLU A 22 5.81 40.84 38.36
CA GLU A 22 6.01 39.85 37.30
C GLU A 22 5.37 40.15 35.92
N PRO A 23 6.05 39.76 34.82
CA PRO A 23 5.48 39.83 33.49
C PRO A 23 4.36 38.79 33.40
N ASN A 24 3.11 39.24 33.35
CA ASN A 24 1.93 38.41 33.13
C ASN A 24 1.85 37.74 31.74
N GLN A 25 2.94 37.75 30.98
CA GLN A 25 3.07 37.09 29.69
C GLN A 25 4.37 36.28 29.67
N THR A 26 4.32 35.08 30.25
CA THR A 26 5.17 34.00 29.75
C THR A 26 4.71 33.69 28.32
N TYR A 27 5.39 34.29 27.34
CA TYR A 27 5.19 33.92 25.93
C TYR A 27 5.52 32.43 25.80
N LEU A 28 4.50 31.57 25.76
CA LEU A 28 4.65 30.22 25.24
C LEU A 28 4.90 30.38 23.74
N ARG A 29 6.16 30.58 23.37
CA ARG A 29 6.59 30.54 21.97
C ARG A 29 6.54 29.08 21.53
N ARG A 30 5.34 28.58 21.23
CA ARG A 30 5.17 27.33 20.51
C ARG A 30 5.78 27.54 19.13
N ASP A 31 6.84 26.79 18.86
CA ASP A 31 7.39 26.72 17.53
C ASP A 31 6.51 25.78 16.71
N TYR A 32 5.44 26.34 16.13
CA TYR A 32 4.46 25.61 15.33
C TYR A 32 5.11 24.82 14.19
N LEU A 33 6.27 25.26 13.68
CA LEU A 33 7.01 24.52 12.65
C LEU A 33 7.63 23.26 13.23
N SER A 34 8.27 23.37 14.40
CA SER A 34 8.81 22.21 15.11
C SER A 34 7.71 21.22 15.50
N GLU A 35 6.57 21.70 16.00
CA GLU A 35 5.40 20.86 16.31
C GLU A 35 4.86 20.14 15.06
N LEU A 36 4.73 20.84 13.94
CA LEU A 36 4.32 20.25 12.66
C LEU A 36 5.33 19.23 12.12
N MET A 37 6.64 19.51 12.23
CA MET A 37 7.68 18.55 11.84
C MET A 37 7.65 17.29 12.70
N GLU A 38 7.41 17.44 14.00
CA GLU A 38 7.28 16.32 14.94
C GLU A 38 6.03 15.48 14.62
N GLU A 39 4.88 16.12 14.37
CA GLU A 39 3.65 15.45 13.93
C GLU A 39 3.83 14.72 12.59
N GLN A 40 4.47 15.36 11.60
CA GLN A 40 4.75 14.73 10.31
C GLN A 40 5.68 13.52 10.46
N LYS A 41 6.71 13.61 11.31
CA LYS A 41 7.61 12.50 11.60
C LYS A 41 6.86 11.34 12.25
N MET A 42 6.02 11.62 13.25
CA MET A 42 5.19 10.61 13.91
C MET A 42 4.20 9.95 12.93
N ALA A 43 3.58 10.73 12.05
CA ALA A 43 2.68 10.23 11.00
C ALA A 43 3.42 9.30 10.03
N ASN A 44 4.60 9.72 9.56
CA ASN A 44 5.44 8.93 8.65
C ASN A 44 5.89 7.61 9.31
N GLU A 45 6.32 7.64 10.58
CA GLU A 45 6.70 6.44 11.33
C GLU A 45 5.52 5.47 11.50
N SER A 46 4.32 5.99 11.79
CA SER A 46 3.08 5.20 11.89
C SER A 46 2.71 4.53 10.56
N ILE A 47 2.88 5.24 9.45
CA ILE A 47 2.63 4.72 8.11
C ILE A 47 3.64 3.65 7.73
N LEU A 48 4.90 3.89 8.02
CA LEU A 48 5.96 2.92 7.75
C LEU A 48 5.74 1.64 8.57
N HIS A 49 5.26 1.77 9.81
CA HIS A 49 4.87 0.64 10.64
C HIS A 49 3.68 -0.12 10.07
N SER A 50 2.60 0.58 9.69
CA SER A 50 1.42 -0.06 9.09
C SER A 50 1.72 -0.71 7.74
N LEU A 51 2.55 -0.11 6.89
CA LEU A 51 3.05 -0.72 5.65
C LEU A 51 3.84 -2.02 5.91
N LYS A 52 4.70 -2.03 6.93
CA LYS A 52 5.42 -3.25 7.34
C LYS A 52 4.46 -4.35 7.79
N GLN A 53 3.46 -4.00 8.60
CA GLN A 53 2.44 -4.95 9.06
C GLN A 53 1.63 -5.51 7.88
N ILE A 54 1.15 -4.63 6.98
CA ILE A 54 0.42 -5.03 5.77
C ILE A 54 1.28 -5.97 4.93
N LYS A 55 2.56 -5.67 4.74
CA LYS A 55 3.48 -6.53 3.96
C LYS A 55 3.61 -7.92 4.57
N VAL A 56 3.85 -8.01 5.88
CA VAL A 56 3.94 -9.30 6.59
C VAL A 56 2.63 -10.07 6.49
N GLN A 57 1.50 -9.41 6.72
CA GLN A 57 0.19 -10.04 6.63
C GLN A 57 -0.12 -10.52 5.21
N HIS A 58 0.24 -9.74 4.19
CA HIS A 58 0.09 -10.09 2.79
C HIS A 58 0.95 -11.30 2.42
N GLU A 59 2.19 -11.37 2.92
CA GLU A 59 3.09 -12.50 2.68
C GLU A 59 2.56 -13.78 3.33
N GLN A 60 2.07 -13.70 4.58
CA GLN A 60 1.40 -14.80 5.26
C GLN A 60 0.13 -15.25 4.53
N GLN A 61 -0.68 -14.31 4.07
CA GLN A 61 -1.86 -14.61 3.26
C GLN A 61 -1.48 -15.29 1.97
N ASN A 62 -0.49 -14.80 1.23
CA ASN A 62 -0.02 -15.43 0.00
C ASN A 62 0.45 -16.86 0.22
N GLN A 63 1.19 -17.12 1.31
CA GLN A 63 1.59 -18.48 1.67
C GLN A 63 0.39 -19.38 1.97
N ALA A 64 -0.59 -18.89 2.75
CA ALA A 64 -1.81 -19.62 3.04
C ALA A 64 -2.65 -19.88 1.78
N HIS A 65 -2.74 -18.91 0.87
CA HIS A 65 -3.39 -19.06 -0.43
C HIS A 65 -2.67 -20.09 -1.29
N LEU A 66 -1.34 -20.06 -1.36
CA LEU A 66 -0.55 -21.03 -2.12
C LEU A 66 -0.77 -22.45 -1.60
N GLN A 67 -0.80 -22.64 -0.28
CA GLN A 67 -1.08 -23.94 0.32
C GLN A 67 -2.50 -24.42 -0.01
N ARG A 68 -3.50 -23.53 0.06
CA ARG A 68 -4.87 -23.87 -0.33
C ARG A 68 -4.98 -24.20 -1.82
N TRP A 69 -4.29 -23.46 -2.68
CA TRP A 69 -4.25 -23.73 -4.12
C TRP A 69 -3.61 -25.09 -4.41
N LYS A 70 -2.55 -25.47 -3.70
CA LYS A 70 -1.97 -26.81 -3.81
C LYS A 70 -2.94 -27.92 -3.38
N GLY A 71 -3.69 -27.69 -2.29
CA GLY A 71 -4.75 -28.62 -1.86
C GLY A 71 -5.84 -28.76 -2.92
N LEU A 72 -6.34 -27.64 -3.43
CA LEU A 72 -7.38 -27.62 -4.45
C LEU A 72 -6.91 -28.21 -5.79
N ASP A 73 -5.63 -28.05 -6.14
CA ASP A 73 -5.04 -28.73 -7.31
C ASP A 73 -5.00 -30.25 -7.11
N SER A 74 -4.64 -30.72 -5.91
CA SER A 74 -4.71 -32.14 -5.55
C SER A 74 -6.15 -32.66 -5.68
N ASP A 75 -7.13 -31.95 -5.14
CA ASP A 75 -8.55 -32.33 -5.21
C ASP A 75 -9.03 -32.37 -6.67
N ILE A 76 -8.62 -31.42 -7.51
CA ILE A 76 -8.93 -31.41 -8.95
C ILE A 76 -8.28 -32.60 -9.66
N GLN A 77 -7.03 -32.94 -9.33
CA GLN A 77 -6.36 -34.11 -9.91
C GLN A 77 -7.08 -35.40 -9.53
N GLU A 78 -7.47 -35.56 -8.26
CA GLU A 78 -8.25 -36.71 -7.79
C GLU A 78 -9.59 -36.81 -8.53
N LEU A 79 -10.33 -35.70 -8.64
CA LEU A 79 -11.59 -35.66 -9.41
C LEU A 79 -11.39 -36.02 -10.89
N LYS A 80 -10.25 -35.64 -11.48
CA LYS A 80 -9.91 -35.97 -12.87
C LYS A 80 -9.61 -37.46 -13.03
N GLU A 81 -8.90 -38.06 -12.09
CA GLU A 81 -8.64 -39.51 -12.08
C GLU A 81 -9.93 -40.30 -11.87
N GLN A 82 -10.77 -39.89 -10.92
CA GLN A 82 -12.09 -40.48 -10.70
C GLN A 82 -12.96 -40.37 -11.96
N ARG A 83 -12.96 -39.23 -12.65
CA ARG A 83 -13.68 -39.08 -13.92
C ARG A 83 -13.20 -40.06 -14.98
N LYS A 84 -11.89 -40.25 -15.13
CA LYS A 84 -11.34 -41.20 -16.10
C LYS A 84 -11.74 -42.64 -15.77
N SER A 85 -11.69 -43.01 -14.49
CA SER A 85 -12.20 -44.30 -14.01
C SER A 85 -13.68 -44.48 -14.32
N ASN A 86 -14.48 -43.43 -14.11
CA ASN A 86 -15.90 -43.42 -14.40
C ASN A 86 -16.22 -43.60 -15.88
N GLU A 87 -15.46 -42.96 -16.78
CA GLU A 87 -15.60 -43.13 -18.23
C GLU A 87 -15.25 -44.56 -18.66
N ALA A 88 -14.19 -45.15 -18.09
CA ALA A 88 -13.82 -46.55 -18.36
C ALA A 88 -14.88 -47.54 -17.85
N PHE A 89 -15.39 -47.34 -16.63
CA PHE A 89 -16.48 -48.16 -16.09
C PHE A 89 -17.73 -48.08 -16.97
N GLN A 90 -18.14 -46.88 -17.38
CA GLN A 90 -19.28 -46.72 -18.29
C GLN A 90 -19.11 -47.47 -19.61
N GLN A 91 -17.91 -47.41 -20.21
CA GLN A 91 -17.62 -48.16 -21.43
C GLN A 91 -17.75 -49.68 -21.20
N GLN A 92 -17.15 -50.18 -20.12
CA GLN A 92 -17.23 -51.60 -19.76
C GLN A 92 -18.67 -52.04 -19.50
N THR A 93 -19.47 -51.27 -18.76
CA THR A 93 -20.88 -51.57 -18.50
C THR A 93 -21.69 -51.61 -19.80
N VAL A 94 -21.43 -50.71 -20.74
CA VAL A 94 -22.11 -50.71 -22.05
C VAL A 94 -21.75 -51.96 -22.86
N GLU A 95 -20.47 -52.33 -22.90
CA GLU A 95 -20.01 -53.56 -23.58
C GLU A 95 -20.63 -54.82 -22.95
N GLU A 96 -20.70 -54.88 -21.62
CA GLU A 96 -21.26 -56.02 -20.88
C GLU A 96 -22.79 -56.12 -21.08
N LEU A 97 -23.49 -54.99 -21.13
CA LEU A 97 -24.92 -54.94 -21.50
C LEU A 97 -25.16 -55.42 -22.94
N GLN A 98 -24.33 -54.98 -23.90
CA GLN A 98 -24.43 -55.43 -25.29
C GLN A 98 -24.17 -56.93 -25.43
N HIS A 99 -23.18 -57.46 -24.71
CA HIS A 99 -22.90 -58.89 -24.69
C HIS A 99 -24.07 -59.69 -24.09
N MET A 100 -24.66 -59.22 -22.98
CA MET A 100 -25.84 -59.85 -22.40
C MET A 100 -27.04 -59.83 -23.35
N GLU A 101 -27.26 -58.72 -24.07
CA GLU A 101 -28.34 -58.62 -25.06
C GLU A 101 -28.16 -59.64 -26.19
N GLN A 102 -26.94 -59.81 -26.70
CA GLN A 102 -26.61 -60.84 -27.69
C GLN A 102 -26.83 -62.26 -27.15
N GLN A 103 -26.42 -62.54 -25.91
CA GLN A 103 -26.65 -63.84 -25.27
C GLN A 103 -28.15 -64.14 -25.09
N PHE A 104 -28.96 -63.13 -24.73
CA PHE A 104 -30.41 -63.24 -24.66
C PHE A 104 -31.02 -63.58 -26.03
N GLU A 105 -30.57 -62.90 -27.09
CA GLU A 105 -31.05 -63.13 -28.45
C GLU A 105 -30.70 -64.54 -28.95
N GLU A 106 -29.51 -65.05 -28.64
CA GLU A 106 -29.11 -66.43 -28.92
C GLU A 106 -29.91 -67.46 -28.13
N LEU A 107 -30.21 -67.19 -26.85
CA LEU A 107 -31.06 -68.04 -26.02
C LEU A 107 -32.48 -68.11 -26.56
N LEU A 108 -33.06 -66.98 -26.99
CA LEU A 108 -34.37 -66.92 -27.64
C LEU A 108 -34.41 -67.78 -28.90
N LYS A 109 -33.40 -67.64 -29.78
CA LYS A 109 -33.28 -68.47 -31.00
C LYS A 109 -33.16 -69.97 -30.66
N ARG A 110 -32.40 -70.34 -29.63
CA ARG A 110 -32.28 -71.74 -29.17
C ARG A 110 -33.57 -72.28 -28.56
N ALA A 111 -34.31 -71.46 -27.84
CA ALA A 111 -35.60 -71.82 -27.27
C ALA A 111 -36.65 -72.08 -28.37
N ASP A 112 -36.70 -71.23 -29.41
CA ASP A 112 -37.60 -71.37 -30.57
C ASP A 112 -37.30 -72.60 -31.43
N THR A 113 -36.03 -73.01 -31.55
CA THR A 113 -35.64 -74.21 -32.35
C THR A 113 -35.98 -75.56 -31.71
N GLY A 114 -36.53 -75.57 -30.48
CA GLY A 114 -37.26 -76.68 -29.87
C GLY A 114 -36.71 -78.10 -30.04
N HIS A 115 -35.93 -78.60 -29.07
CA HIS A 115 -36.01 -79.96 -28.45
C HIS A 115 -34.68 -80.29 -27.73
N GLY A 116 -34.76 -80.63 -26.43
CA GLY A 116 -33.69 -81.35 -25.70
C GLY A 116 -32.79 -80.56 -24.75
N ASN A 117 -32.81 -79.22 -24.75
CA ASN A 117 -31.86 -78.39 -24.00
C ASN A 117 -32.46 -77.53 -22.87
N SER A 118 -33.73 -77.70 -22.48
CA SER A 118 -34.39 -76.84 -21.47
C SER A 118 -33.62 -76.71 -20.16
N GLN A 119 -32.92 -77.75 -19.73
CA GLN A 119 -32.11 -77.69 -18.50
C GLN A 119 -30.86 -76.82 -18.64
N LYS A 120 -30.19 -76.84 -19.82
CA LYS A 120 -29.08 -75.93 -20.12
C LYS A 120 -29.56 -74.48 -20.28
N VAL A 121 -30.72 -74.28 -20.92
CA VAL A 121 -31.35 -72.95 -21.05
C VAL A 121 -31.69 -72.38 -19.67
N LEU A 122 -32.27 -73.18 -18.77
CA LEU A 122 -32.55 -72.76 -17.38
C LEU A 122 -31.27 -72.42 -16.61
N GLN A 123 -30.19 -73.18 -16.80
CA GLN A 123 -28.91 -72.90 -16.15
C GLN A 123 -28.30 -71.58 -16.65
N GLN A 124 -28.31 -71.35 -17.97
CA GLN A 124 -27.84 -70.10 -18.57
C GLN A 124 -28.72 -68.91 -18.17
N LEU A 125 -30.04 -69.11 -18.01
CA LEU A 125 -30.95 -68.08 -17.52
C LEU A 125 -30.68 -67.71 -16.05
N ALA A 126 -30.34 -68.70 -15.22
CA ALA A 126 -29.98 -68.48 -13.82
C ALA A 126 -28.64 -67.74 -13.67
N GLU A 127 -27.62 -68.11 -14.47
CA GLU A 127 -26.34 -67.37 -14.53
C GLU A 127 -26.55 -65.93 -15.01
N LEU A 128 -27.40 -65.75 -16.02
CA LEU A 128 -27.71 -64.42 -16.56
C LEU A 128 -28.48 -63.56 -15.54
N ALA A 129 -29.44 -64.12 -14.82
CA ALA A 129 -30.14 -63.43 -13.74
C ALA A 129 -29.19 -63.05 -12.60
N GLN A 130 -28.24 -63.92 -12.23
CA GLN A 130 -27.22 -63.63 -11.23
C GLN A 130 -26.27 -62.51 -11.68
N ASN A 131 -25.83 -62.54 -12.95
CA ASN A 131 -25.01 -61.47 -13.53
C ASN A 131 -25.77 -60.15 -13.59
N HIS A 132 -27.05 -60.17 -13.95
CA HIS A 132 -27.89 -58.97 -13.98
C HIS A 132 -28.07 -58.36 -12.59
N GLN A 133 -28.17 -59.20 -11.55
CA GLN A 133 -28.22 -58.72 -10.16
C GLN A 133 -26.88 -58.12 -9.73
N GLY A 134 -25.76 -58.75 -10.08
CA GLY A 134 -24.41 -58.21 -9.84
C GLY A 134 -24.17 -56.86 -10.54
N LEU A 135 -24.62 -56.72 -11.80
CA LEU A 135 -24.54 -55.46 -12.55
C LEU A 135 -25.41 -54.37 -11.90
N SER A 136 -26.60 -54.73 -11.41
CA SER A 136 -27.48 -53.80 -10.71
C SER A 136 -26.83 -53.24 -9.44
N GLU A 137 -26.19 -54.10 -8.64
CA GLU A 137 -25.45 -53.68 -7.44
C GLU A 137 -24.26 -52.78 -7.77
N GLN A 138 -23.54 -53.07 -8.87
CA GLN A 138 -22.46 -52.21 -9.36
C GLN A 138 -22.97 -50.85 -9.85
N LEU A 139 -24.14 -50.80 -10.50
CA LEU A 139 -24.77 -49.55 -10.93
C LEU A 139 -25.22 -48.70 -9.75
N ASP A 140 -25.74 -49.29 -8.67
CA ASP A 140 -26.16 -48.58 -7.46
C ASP A 140 -24.95 -47.99 -6.70
N THR A 141 -23.88 -48.76 -6.57
CA THR A 141 -22.63 -48.27 -5.98
C THR A 141 -22.02 -47.15 -6.82
N TYR A 142 -22.08 -47.27 -8.14
CA TYR A 142 -21.64 -46.24 -9.07
C TYR A 142 -22.48 -44.95 -8.99
N ALA A 143 -23.81 -45.07 -8.94
CA ALA A 143 -24.71 -43.92 -8.77
C ALA A 143 -24.41 -43.17 -7.46
N SER A 144 -24.12 -43.91 -6.39
CA SER A 144 -23.74 -43.35 -5.10
C SER A 144 -22.38 -42.62 -5.16
N ALA A 145 -21.37 -43.22 -5.79
CA ALA A 145 -20.05 -42.60 -5.97
C ALA A 145 -20.13 -41.30 -6.81
N LYS A 146 -20.93 -41.32 -7.89
CA LYS A 146 -21.17 -40.13 -8.71
C LYS A 146 -21.86 -39.02 -7.91
N HIS A 147 -22.80 -39.37 -7.03
CA HIS A 147 -23.45 -38.39 -6.17
C HIS A 147 -22.46 -37.72 -5.21
N GLN A 148 -21.57 -38.50 -4.59
CA GLN A 148 -20.50 -37.97 -3.72
C GLN A 148 -19.55 -37.04 -4.50
N MET A 149 -19.17 -37.42 -5.72
CA MET A 149 -18.31 -36.59 -6.58
C MET A 149 -18.96 -35.24 -6.92
N VAL A 150 -20.27 -35.24 -7.23
CA VAL A 150 -21.02 -34.00 -7.48
C VAL A 150 -21.03 -33.10 -6.24
N GLU A 151 -21.12 -33.68 -5.04
CA GLU A 151 -21.11 -32.92 -3.81
C GLU A 151 -19.73 -32.30 -3.52
N GLN A 152 -18.65 -33.06 -3.71
CA GLN A 152 -17.27 -32.54 -3.61
C GLN A 152 -17.02 -31.39 -4.60
N LEU A 153 -17.52 -31.51 -5.85
CA LEU A 153 -17.45 -30.43 -6.85
C LEU A 153 -18.16 -29.14 -6.39
N LYS A 154 -19.30 -29.26 -5.72
CA LYS A 154 -20.00 -28.10 -5.15
C LYS A 154 -19.20 -27.47 -4.01
N GLU A 155 -18.56 -28.26 -3.17
CA GLU A 155 -17.71 -27.74 -2.09
C GLU A 155 -16.53 -26.95 -2.64
N VAL A 156 -15.83 -27.49 -3.65
CA VAL A 156 -14.74 -26.79 -4.34
C VAL A 156 -15.23 -25.47 -4.95
N ALA A 157 -16.38 -25.47 -5.62
CA ALA A 157 -16.97 -24.25 -6.18
C ALA A 157 -17.30 -23.21 -5.09
N ARG A 158 -17.78 -23.66 -3.93
CA ARG A 158 -18.10 -22.79 -2.79
C ARG A 158 -16.86 -22.18 -2.16
N GLU A 159 -15.80 -22.95 -1.99
CA GLU A 159 -14.52 -22.44 -1.47
C GLU A 159 -13.86 -21.46 -2.45
N GLN A 160 -13.97 -21.71 -3.76
CA GLN A 160 -13.52 -20.78 -4.79
C GLN A 160 -14.28 -19.44 -4.70
N GLN A 161 -15.61 -19.47 -4.51
CA GLN A 161 -16.42 -18.26 -4.35
C GLN A 161 -16.01 -17.45 -3.11
N LYS A 162 -15.81 -18.13 -1.96
CA LYS A 162 -15.34 -17.47 -0.72
C LYS A 162 -13.96 -16.84 -0.92
N MET A 163 -13.07 -17.51 -1.66
CA MET A 163 -11.74 -16.98 -1.95
C MET A 163 -11.83 -15.71 -2.82
N ALA A 164 -12.64 -15.73 -3.87
CA ALA A 164 -12.86 -14.58 -4.74
C ALA A 164 -13.39 -13.36 -3.96
N GLN A 165 -14.35 -13.59 -3.06
CA GLN A 165 -14.88 -12.52 -2.20
C GLN A 165 -13.80 -11.92 -1.29
N LYS A 166 -12.98 -12.76 -0.63
CA LYS A 166 -11.91 -12.28 0.24
C LYS A 166 -10.83 -11.49 -0.51
N ILE A 167 -10.49 -11.91 -1.73
CA ILE A 167 -9.56 -11.19 -2.60
C ILE A 167 -10.14 -9.81 -2.94
N SER A 168 -11.42 -9.73 -3.27
CA SER A 168 -12.08 -8.44 -3.56
C SER A 168 -12.12 -7.51 -2.34
N GLU A 169 -12.41 -8.03 -1.15
CA GLU A 169 -12.38 -7.25 0.10
C GLU A 169 -10.97 -6.73 0.42
N GLN A 170 -9.95 -7.54 0.12
CA GLN A 170 -8.56 -7.17 0.33
C GLN A 170 -8.09 -6.10 -0.66
N ASP A 171 -8.49 -6.21 -1.93
CA ASP A 171 -8.19 -5.23 -2.98
C ASP A 171 -8.76 -3.85 -2.61
N GLN A 172 -10.00 -3.81 -2.10
CA GLN A 172 -10.62 -2.57 -1.64
C GLN A 172 -9.85 -1.92 -0.47
N LYS A 173 -9.34 -2.72 0.47
CA LYS A 173 -8.52 -2.21 1.59
C LYS A 173 -7.16 -1.70 1.10
N GLN A 174 -6.55 -2.38 0.13
CA GLN A 174 -5.31 -1.92 -0.47
C GLN A 174 -5.50 -0.59 -1.19
N LYS A 175 -6.60 -0.44 -1.92
CA LYS A 175 -6.97 0.82 -2.56
C LYS A 175 -7.13 1.97 -1.57
N ASP A 176 -7.83 1.75 -0.46
CA ASP A 176 -7.97 2.76 0.60
C ASP A 176 -6.60 3.19 1.19
N VAL A 177 -5.68 2.24 1.37
CA VAL A 177 -4.32 2.56 1.84
C VAL A 177 -3.56 3.39 0.80
N VAL A 178 -3.68 3.07 -0.49
CA VAL A 178 -3.06 3.84 -1.58
C VAL A 178 -3.64 5.25 -1.62
N ASP A 179 -4.96 5.40 -1.60
CA ASP A 179 -5.64 6.70 -1.62
C ASP A 179 -5.20 7.58 -0.44
N ARG A 180 -4.99 6.99 0.75
CA ARG A 180 -4.47 7.71 1.92
C ARG A 180 -3.01 8.14 1.75
N LEU A 181 -2.17 7.30 1.13
CA LEU A 181 -0.78 7.65 0.84
C LEU A 181 -0.68 8.78 -0.18
N GLU A 182 -1.45 8.72 -1.26
CA GLU A 182 -1.48 9.77 -2.29
C GLU A 182 -1.93 11.12 -1.70
N ASN A 183 -2.97 11.12 -0.86
CA ASN A 183 -3.42 12.33 -0.18
C ASN A 183 -2.33 12.93 0.72
N GLN A 184 -1.57 12.09 1.43
CA GLN A 184 -0.49 12.58 2.26
C GLN A 184 0.69 13.09 1.45
N GLU A 185 1.04 12.43 0.36
CA GLU A 185 2.06 12.91 -0.58
C GLU A 185 1.71 14.32 -1.08
N ALA A 186 0.47 14.52 -1.54
CA ALA A 186 -0.02 15.82 -1.98
C ALA A 186 0.04 16.91 -0.88
N LEU A 187 -0.31 16.56 0.36
CA LEU A 187 -0.19 17.49 1.49
C LEU A 187 1.27 17.84 1.79
N THR A 188 2.17 16.87 1.76
CA THR A 188 3.61 17.11 1.97
C THR A 188 4.22 17.95 0.86
N GLU A 189 3.84 17.71 -0.40
CA GLU A 189 4.28 18.52 -1.54
C GLU A 189 3.81 19.97 -1.39
N LYS A 190 2.54 20.18 -1.03
CA LYS A 190 2.02 21.52 -0.75
C LYS A 190 2.78 22.22 0.38
N ALA A 191 3.10 21.50 1.46
CA ALA A 191 3.89 22.06 2.56
C ALA A 191 5.31 22.44 2.11
N LEU A 192 5.95 21.63 1.28
CA LEU A 192 7.26 21.94 0.68
C LEU A 192 7.20 23.20 -0.19
N MET A 193 6.18 23.33 -1.05
CA MET A 193 5.98 24.55 -1.85
C MET A 193 5.81 25.79 -0.98
N GLN A 194 5.07 25.69 0.13
CA GLN A 194 4.88 26.81 1.06
C GLN A 194 6.17 27.17 1.79
N LEU A 195 6.99 26.18 2.17
CA LEU A 195 8.32 26.41 2.74
C LEU A 195 9.26 27.09 1.76
N ASP A 196 9.25 26.69 0.48
CA ASP A 196 10.04 27.34 -0.56
C ASP A 196 9.60 28.78 -0.80
N HIS A 197 8.29 29.03 -0.80
CA HIS A 197 7.76 30.40 -0.89
C HIS A 197 8.18 31.25 0.32
N PHE A 198 8.08 30.71 1.53
CA PHE A 198 8.53 31.38 2.75
C PHE A 198 10.03 31.69 2.72
N ARG A 199 10.85 30.74 2.25
CA ARG A 199 12.29 30.92 2.06
C ARG A 199 12.58 32.05 1.07
N SER A 200 11.84 32.12 -0.04
CA SER A 200 11.95 33.22 -1.01
C SER A 200 11.64 34.58 -0.38
N ILE A 201 10.54 34.70 0.37
CA ILE A 201 10.19 35.94 1.08
C ILE A 201 11.29 36.33 2.07
N LEU A 202 11.82 35.37 2.84
CA LEU A 202 12.92 35.63 3.78
C LEU A 202 14.16 36.16 3.08
N TYR A 203 14.56 35.58 1.93
CA TYR A 203 15.70 36.06 1.17
C TYR A 203 15.48 37.47 0.61
N GLU A 204 14.29 37.77 0.10
CA GLU A 204 13.94 39.10 -0.39
C GLU A 204 14.04 40.13 0.73
N ARG A 205 13.44 39.85 1.89
CA ARG A 205 13.45 40.74 3.06
C ARG A 205 14.85 40.92 3.63
N ALA A 206 15.64 39.85 3.73
CA ALA A 206 17.02 39.91 4.20
C ALA A 206 17.89 40.73 3.23
N SER A 207 17.72 40.53 1.92
CA SER A 207 18.45 41.30 0.90
C SER A 207 18.08 42.78 0.95
N TYR A 208 16.79 43.11 1.03
CA TYR A 208 16.32 44.49 1.19
C TYR A 208 16.86 45.14 2.47
N LEU A 209 16.90 44.41 3.58
CA LEU A 209 17.43 44.92 4.85
C LEU A 209 18.95 45.14 4.76
N ALA A 210 19.69 44.22 4.15
CA ALA A 210 21.12 44.37 3.89
C ALA A 210 21.39 45.62 3.03
N GLU A 211 20.64 45.80 1.95
CA GLU A 211 20.73 46.97 1.08
C GLU A 211 20.41 48.28 1.82
N LYS A 212 19.40 48.27 2.72
CA LYS A 212 19.08 49.45 3.55
C LYS A 212 20.16 49.76 4.58
N VAL A 213 20.76 48.75 5.21
CA VAL A 213 21.87 48.93 6.15
C VAL A 213 23.10 49.44 5.41
N GLU A 214 23.42 48.89 4.24
CA GLU A 214 24.53 49.33 3.41
C GLU A 214 24.35 50.77 2.93
N ASN A 215 23.16 51.12 2.41
CA ASN A 215 22.84 52.49 2.01
C ASN A 215 22.85 53.46 3.20
N GLY A 216 22.31 53.05 4.35
CA GLY A 216 22.33 53.83 5.58
C GLY A 216 23.75 54.05 6.11
N TYR A 217 24.59 53.02 6.04
CA TYR A 217 26.01 53.11 6.40
C TYR A 217 26.75 54.04 5.44
N ASN A 218 26.56 53.92 4.12
CA ASN A 218 27.15 54.81 3.12
C ASN A 218 26.73 56.28 3.32
N HIS A 219 25.45 56.55 3.60
CA HIS A 219 24.97 57.90 3.90
C HIS A 219 25.52 58.46 5.21
N THR A 220 25.59 57.64 6.25
CA THR A 220 26.11 58.08 7.56
C THR A 220 27.61 58.29 7.49
N ALA A 221 28.34 57.37 6.86
CA ALA A 221 29.78 57.46 6.66
C ALA A 221 30.17 58.66 5.79
N SER A 222 29.44 58.93 4.70
CA SER A 222 29.67 60.13 3.88
C SER A 222 29.34 61.42 4.62
N TYR A 223 28.31 61.44 5.47
CA TYR A 223 28.00 62.60 6.32
C TYR A 223 29.10 62.84 7.37
N PHE A 224 29.51 61.82 8.12
CA PHE A 224 30.60 61.93 9.10
C PHE A 224 31.93 62.28 8.44
N TYR A 225 32.22 61.71 7.27
CA TYR A 225 33.40 62.05 6.49
C TYR A 225 33.39 63.52 6.09
N LYS A 226 32.30 64.01 5.48
CA LYS A 226 32.12 65.43 5.12
C LYS A 226 32.32 66.36 6.32
N LEU A 227 31.90 65.95 7.52
CA LEU A 227 32.06 66.72 8.75
C LEU A 227 33.52 66.73 9.26
N LEU A 228 34.28 65.67 9.02
CA LEU A 228 35.66 65.51 9.47
C LEU A 228 36.71 66.05 8.49
N THR A 229 36.48 65.91 7.19
CA THR A 229 37.45 66.30 6.14
C THR A 229 37.08 67.59 5.42
N GLY A 230 35.84 68.07 5.55
CA GLY A 230 35.40 69.35 4.99
C GLY A 230 35.30 69.41 3.46
N ASP A 231 35.43 68.27 2.77
CA ASP A 231 35.49 68.19 1.30
C ASP A 231 34.41 67.23 0.75
N ASP A 232 33.77 67.59 -0.37
CA ASP A 232 32.48 67.03 -0.83
C ASP A 232 32.58 65.70 -1.60
N LYS A 233 33.67 64.93 -1.41
CA LYS A 233 33.88 63.67 -2.14
C LYS A 233 33.23 62.49 -1.39
N PRO A 234 32.40 61.66 -2.05
CA PRO A 234 31.81 60.49 -1.41
C PRO A 234 32.90 59.48 -1.04
N LEU A 235 32.80 58.94 0.17
CA LEU A 235 33.72 57.93 0.69
C LEU A 235 33.51 56.60 -0.05
N THR A 236 34.27 56.34 -1.12
CA THR A 236 34.39 54.99 -1.68
C THR A 236 35.27 54.16 -0.74
N LEU A 237 34.65 53.45 0.20
CA LEU A 237 35.30 52.52 1.13
C LEU A 237 35.78 51.21 0.45
N TRP A 238 36.05 51.24 -0.86
CA TRP A 238 36.33 50.05 -1.69
C TRP A 238 37.79 49.89 -2.13
N THR A 239 38.76 50.61 -1.54
CA THR A 239 40.19 50.51 -1.95
C THR A 239 41.16 50.09 -0.84
N ILE A 240 40.68 49.67 0.33
CA ILE A 240 41.55 49.20 1.43
C ILE A 240 41.79 47.68 1.37
N THR A 241 40.97 46.91 0.64
CA THR A 241 41.20 45.48 0.43
C THR A 241 42.16 45.21 -0.73
N ASP A 242 42.08 45.94 -1.84
CA ASP A 242 42.93 45.69 -3.03
C ASP A 242 44.38 46.15 -2.81
N SER A 243 44.61 47.20 -2.02
CA SER A 243 45.96 47.69 -1.69
C SER A 243 46.74 46.79 -0.72
N LYS A 244 46.10 45.75 -0.15
CA LYS A 244 46.77 44.69 0.61
C LYS A 244 47.16 43.48 -0.25
N GLU A 245 46.52 43.27 -1.40
CA GLU A 245 46.90 42.21 -2.34
C GLU A 245 48.07 42.64 -3.26
N GLU A 246 48.12 43.89 -3.70
CA GLU A 246 49.28 44.38 -4.48
C GLU A 246 50.60 44.38 -3.69
N LYS A 247 50.55 44.61 -2.36
CA LYS A 247 51.75 44.52 -1.50
C LYS A 247 52.20 43.09 -1.19
N ARG A 248 51.35 42.08 -1.41
CA ARG A 248 51.73 40.67 -1.26
C ARG A 248 52.38 40.12 -2.53
N ASN A 249 51.94 40.56 -3.70
CA ASN A 249 52.56 40.13 -4.97
C ASN A 249 53.92 40.79 -5.23
N SER A 250 54.17 42.02 -4.73
CA SER A 250 55.49 42.65 -4.89
C SER A 250 56.57 42.10 -3.93
N SER A 251 56.19 41.42 -2.83
CA SER A 251 57.14 40.81 -1.90
C SER A 251 57.62 39.42 -2.32
N ASP A 252 56.81 38.68 -3.10
CA ASP A 252 57.19 37.35 -3.57
C ASP A 252 58.09 37.38 -4.82
N GLU A 253 58.09 38.47 -5.60
CA GLU A 253 59.00 38.64 -6.75
C GLU A 253 60.42 39.08 -6.33
N ALA A 254 60.58 39.79 -5.21
CA ALA A 254 61.89 40.24 -4.72
C ALA A 254 62.71 39.15 -4.01
N THR A 255 62.14 37.96 -3.78
CA THR A 255 62.80 36.85 -3.08
C THR A 255 63.23 35.71 -4.02
N ARG A 256 63.09 35.88 -5.34
CA ARG A 256 63.53 34.91 -6.38
C ARG A 256 64.77 35.34 -7.18
N GLU A 257 65.36 36.49 -6.89
CA GLU A 257 66.57 37.00 -7.58
C GLU A 257 67.79 37.20 -6.65
N LYS A 258 67.96 36.35 -5.63
CA LYS A 258 69.24 36.19 -4.93
C LYS A 258 69.60 34.74 -4.71
#